data_AF-A0A9N9NCT0-F1
#
_entry.id   AF-A0A9N9NCT0-F1
#
_cell.length_a   1.000
_cell.length_b   1.000
_cell.length_c   1.000
_cell.angle_alpha   90.00
_cell.angle_beta   90.00
_cell.angle_gamma   90.00
#
_symmetry.space_group_name_H-M   'P 1'
#
loop_
_entity.id
_entity.type
_entity.pdbx_description
1 polymer ?
#
loop_
_entity_poly.entity_id
_entity_poly.type
_entity_poly.pdbx_seq_one_letter_code
_entity_poly.pdbx_strand_id
1 'polypeptide(L)'
;FFADDIGEYTTVVRTKFPSFRKAEKCKNDKEKMIAENDDIADIILSCKKLIHVNNMTEEEDPELRQSQERAENAEETARKREEKLQQEFKETLDNLSSQYAEREDRIAAVVAEQMNSKFSEVEAAYGTTISELKSMIEKLNDHMNSERAQHQNDMREMRSFYDQQFNQTRQAYENAARPRTEPIPICKIM
;
A
#
# COMPACT_ATOMS: atom_id res chain seq x y z
N PHE A 1 -63.28 67.68 39.38
CA PHE A 1 -62.54 66.64 40.12
C PHE A 1 -61.90 65.71 39.10
N PHE A 2 -60.70 66.06 38.66
CA PHE A 2 -59.84 65.22 37.80
C PHE A 2 -58.39 65.20 38.32
N ALA A 3 -58.10 65.98 39.36
CA ALA A 3 -56.74 66.28 39.79
C ALA A 3 -56.24 65.35 40.91
N ASP A 4 -57.11 64.90 41.82
CA ASP A 4 -56.68 64.22 43.03
C ASP A 4 -56.30 62.73 42.80
N ASP A 5 -56.89 62.07 41.79
CA ASP A 5 -56.67 60.64 41.51
C ASP A 5 -55.90 60.37 40.20
N ILE A 6 -55.36 61.39 39.54
CA ILE A 6 -54.71 61.23 38.23
C ILE A 6 -53.53 60.26 38.26
N GLY A 7 -52.83 60.18 39.40
CA GLY A 7 -51.71 59.26 39.64
C GLY A 7 -52.11 57.79 39.59
N GLU A 8 -53.33 57.44 40.03
CA GLU A 8 -53.83 56.05 40.00
C GLU A 8 -54.05 55.53 38.57
N TYR A 9 -54.23 56.45 37.62
CA TYR A 9 -54.41 56.13 36.20
C TYR A 9 -53.16 56.42 35.36
N THR A 10 -52.12 57.01 35.96
CA THR A 10 -50.88 57.37 35.26
C THR A 10 -49.84 56.26 35.36
N THR A 11 -49.23 55.92 34.23
CA THR A 11 -48.10 54.98 34.14
C THR A 11 -46.91 55.68 33.53
N VAL A 12 -45.77 55.62 34.21
CA VAL A 12 -44.51 56.14 33.69
C VAL A 12 -43.80 55.02 32.94
N VAL A 13 -43.39 55.27 31.71
CA VAL A 13 -42.65 54.31 30.89
C VAL A 13 -41.22 54.81 30.71
N ARG A 14 -40.26 54.09 31.28
CA ARG A 14 -38.84 54.32 31.07
C ARG A 14 -38.38 53.55 29.84
N THR A 15 -38.09 54.26 28.77
CA THR A 15 -37.61 53.66 27.51
C THR A 15 -36.10 53.60 27.44
N LYS A 16 -35.56 52.87 26.45
CA LYS A 16 -34.11 52.72 26.19
C LYS A 16 -33.32 52.22 27.41
N PHE A 17 -33.86 51.24 28.12
CA PHE A 17 -33.21 50.61 29.27
C PHE A 17 -32.80 49.16 28.93
N PRO A 18 -31.53 48.89 28.52
CA PRO A 18 -31.13 47.59 27.99
C PRO A 18 -31.26 46.48 29.04
N SER A 19 -30.98 46.82 30.30
CA SER A 19 -31.03 45.89 31.43
C SER A 19 -32.44 45.65 31.99
N PHE A 20 -33.52 45.95 31.25
CA PHE A 20 -34.90 45.80 31.74
C PHE A 20 -35.28 44.36 32.14
N ARG A 21 -34.57 43.36 31.60
CA ARG A 21 -34.75 41.94 31.96
C ARG A 21 -34.19 41.61 33.35
N LYS A 22 -33.33 42.46 33.91
CA LYS A 22 -32.70 42.26 35.22
C LYS A 22 -33.47 43.05 36.27
N ALA A 23 -34.33 42.37 37.03
CA ALA A 23 -35.20 43.01 38.04
C ALA A 23 -34.41 43.88 39.04
N GLU A 24 -33.22 43.44 39.45
CA GLU A 24 -32.33 44.22 40.33
C GLU A 24 -31.90 45.55 39.70
N LYS A 25 -31.60 45.56 38.40
CA LYS A 25 -31.22 46.79 37.67
C LYS A 25 -32.40 47.76 37.57
N CYS A 26 -33.61 47.25 37.33
CA CYS A 26 -34.83 48.08 37.34
C CYS A 26 -35.11 48.69 38.72
N LYS A 27 -34.89 47.93 39.79
CA LYS A 27 -35.04 48.41 41.17
C LYS A 27 -34.03 49.51 41.49
N ASN A 28 -32.75 49.27 41.19
CA ASN A 28 -31.69 50.24 41.43
C ASN A 28 -31.88 51.52 40.59
N ASP A 29 -32.35 51.40 39.34
CA ASP A 29 -32.69 52.56 38.50
C ASP A 29 -33.84 53.38 39.11
N LYS A 30 -34.90 52.71 39.59
CA LYS A 30 -35.99 53.38 40.29
C LYS A 30 -35.51 54.12 41.55
N GLU A 31 -34.72 53.47 42.39
CA GLU A 31 -34.15 54.07 43.60
C GLU A 31 -33.26 55.28 43.27
N LYS A 32 -32.46 55.17 42.21
CA LYS A 32 -31.61 56.25 41.71
C LYS A 32 -32.42 57.43 41.20
N MET A 33 -33.48 57.19 40.43
CA MET A 33 -34.38 58.27 39.95
C MET A 33 -35.07 59.02 41.10
N ILE A 34 -35.42 58.32 42.19
CA ILE A 34 -36.00 58.92 43.39
C ILE A 34 -34.94 59.74 44.16
N ALA A 35 -33.70 59.26 44.21
CA ALA A 35 -32.63 59.93 44.97
C ALA A 35 -32.01 61.15 44.25
N GLU A 36 -32.05 61.18 42.92
CA GLU A 36 -31.35 62.21 42.12
C GLU A 36 -32.21 63.46 41.85
N ASN A 37 -33.54 63.36 41.91
CA ASN A 37 -34.42 64.47 41.56
C ASN A 37 -35.77 64.38 42.30
N ASP A 38 -36.03 65.36 43.17
CA ASP A 38 -37.24 65.41 44.01
C ASP A 38 -38.54 65.52 43.19
N ASP A 39 -38.55 66.29 42.09
CA ASP A 39 -39.72 66.41 41.22
C ASP A 39 -40.04 65.08 40.52
N ILE A 40 -39.00 64.35 40.10
CA ILE A 40 -39.16 63.02 39.49
C ILE A 40 -39.56 61.99 40.55
N ALA A 41 -39.06 62.11 41.78
CA ALA A 41 -39.45 61.27 42.90
C ALA A 41 -40.95 61.39 43.18
N ASP A 42 -41.47 62.61 43.24
CA ASP A 42 -42.89 62.88 43.46
C ASP A 42 -43.76 62.29 42.34
N ILE A 43 -43.32 62.40 41.08
CA ILE A 43 -44.02 61.77 39.93
C ILE A 43 -43.99 60.24 40.04
N ILE A 44 -42.85 59.63 40.34
CA ILE A 44 -42.72 58.16 40.42
C ILE A 44 -43.51 57.58 41.60
N LEU A 45 -43.54 58.29 42.73
CA LEU A 45 -44.24 57.86 43.95
C LEU A 45 -45.76 58.06 43.85
N SER A 46 -46.21 59.10 43.14
CA SER A 46 -47.64 59.37 42.91
C SER A 46 -48.27 58.52 41.81
N CYS A 47 -47.48 58.00 40.86
CA CYS A 47 -47.98 57.16 39.77
C CYS A 47 -48.17 55.69 40.18
N LYS A 48 -49.20 55.04 39.62
CA LYS A 48 -49.51 53.62 39.87
C LYS A 48 -48.37 52.67 39.54
N LYS A 49 -47.64 52.91 38.44
CA LYS A 49 -46.59 52.01 37.97
C LYS A 49 -45.51 52.72 37.17
N LEU A 50 -44.27 52.32 37.42
CA LEU A 50 -43.12 52.58 36.55
C LEU A 50 -42.83 51.28 35.76
N ILE A 51 -42.78 51.38 34.43
CA ILE A 51 -42.47 50.26 33.54
C ILE A 51 -41.18 50.57 32.79
N HIS A 52 -40.18 49.70 32.94
CA HIS A 52 -38.98 49.72 32.12
C HIS A 52 -39.23 48.96 30.82
N VAL A 53 -39.01 49.61 29.69
CA VAL A 53 -39.14 49.02 28.35
C VAL A 53 -37.82 49.26 27.61
N ASN A 54 -37.27 48.19 27.06
CA ASN A 54 -36.24 48.34 26.05
C ASN A 54 -36.90 48.42 24.68
N ASN A 55 -36.86 49.59 24.07
CA ASN A 55 -37.28 49.83 22.70
C ASN A 55 -36.10 50.30 21.84
N MET A 56 -34.89 49.88 22.20
CA MET A 56 -33.71 50.07 21.36
C MET A 56 -33.73 49.05 20.23
N THR A 57 -33.20 49.45 19.08
CA THR A 57 -32.90 48.51 18.00
C THR A 57 -31.77 47.56 18.41
N GLU A 58 -31.59 46.47 17.69
CA GLU A 58 -30.49 45.53 17.94
C GLU A 58 -29.11 46.21 17.86
N GLU A 59 -28.95 47.21 17.00
CA GLU A 59 -27.71 47.99 16.85
C GLU A 59 -27.47 48.98 18.02
N GLU A 60 -28.54 49.42 18.66
CA GLU A 60 -28.51 50.35 19.80
C GLU A 60 -28.36 49.63 21.14
N ASP A 61 -28.69 48.33 21.23
CA ASP A 61 -28.60 47.55 22.47
C ASP A 61 -27.16 47.01 22.70
N PRO A 62 -26.40 47.59 23.64
CA PRO A 62 -25.03 47.17 23.90
C PRO A 62 -24.95 45.76 24.51
N GLU A 63 -25.96 45.31 25.25
CA GLU A 63 -25.96 43.96 25.82
C GLU A 63 -26.15 42.90 24.72
N LEU A 64 -27.03 43.19 23.74
CA LEU A 64 -27.30 42.29 22.62
C LEU A 64 -26.09 42.20 21.69
N ARG A 65 -25.51 43.34 21.30
CA ARG A 65 -24.31 43.39 20.44
C ARG A 65 -23.14 42.65 21.04
N GLN A 66 -22.88 42.87 22.33
CA GLN A 66 -21.80 42.17 23.02
C GLN A 66 -22.05 40.65 23.08
N SER A 67 -23.30 40.23 23.21
CA SER A 67 -23.65 38.81 23.17
C SER A 67 -23.42 38.19 21.79
N GLN A 68 -23.77 38.89 20.72
CA GLN A 68 -23.55 38.44 19.34
C GLN A 68 -22.05 38.33 19.04
N GLU A 69 -21.27 39.37 19.36
CA GLU A 69 -19.82 39.38 19.17
C GLU A 69 -19.14 38.24 19.94
N ARG A 70 -19.60 37.93 21.15
CA ARG A 70 -19.09 36.76 21.91
C ARG A 70 -19.44 35.44 21.23
N ALA A 71 -20.64 35.31 20.68
CA ALA A 71 -21.07 34.11 19.98
C ALA A 71 -20.24 33.89 18.70
N GLU A 72 -20.05 34.94 17.90
CA GLU A 72 -19.23 34.92 16.69
C GLU A 72 -17.77 34.56 17.00
N ASN A 73 -17.18 35.20 18.03
CA ASN A 73 -15.82 34.88 18.46
C ASN A 73 -15.68 33.45 18.97
N ALA A 74 -16.69 32.94 19.68
CA ALA A 74 -16.70 31.55 20.16
C ALA A 74 -16.78 30.56 18.99
N GLU A 75 -17.62 30.86 17.99
CA GLU A 75 -17.76 30.07 16.78
C GLU A 75 -16.46 30.06 15.96
N GLU A 76 -15.85 31.22 15.75
CA GLU A 76 -14.56 31.32 15.05
C GLU A 76 -13.46 30.54 15.79
N THR A 77 -13.43 30.63 17.12
CA THR A 77 -12.48 29.88 17.95
C THR A 77 -12.71 28.37 17.84
N ALA A 78 -13.98 27.93 17.81
CA ALA A 78 -14.32 26.53 17.62
C ALA A 78 -13.89 26.03 16.25
N ARG A 79 -14.15 26.80 15.18
CA ARG A 79 -13.74 26.47 13.81
C ARG A 79 -12.22 26.32 13.69
N LYS A 80 -11.45 27.28 14.22
CA LYS A 80 -9.98 27.22 14.22
C LYS A 80 -9.43 25.98 14.95
N ARG A 81 -10.08 25.57 16.05
CA ARG A 81 -9.69 24.35 16.79
C ARG A 81 -9.99 23.10 15.98
N GLU A 82 -11.14 23.06 15.33
CA GLU A 82 -11.52 21.94 14.46
C GLU A 82 -10.57 21.80 13.28
N GLU A 83 -10.27 22.90 12.57
CA GLU A 83 -9.30 22.93 11.46
C GLU A 83 -7.92 22.41 11.91
N LYS A 84 -7.45 22.83 13.09
CA LYS A 84 -6.20 22.35 13.67
C LYS A 84 -6.23 20.85 13.96
N LEU A 85 -7.31 20.36 14.56
CA LEU A 85 -7.47 18.94 14.87
C LEU A 85 -7.50 18.08 13.59
N GLN A 86 -8.19 18.55 12.55
CA GLN A 86 -8.23 17.89 11.25
C GLN A 86 -6.84 17.83 10.60
N GLN A 87 -6.06 18.91 10.70
CA GLN A 87 -4.70 18.95 10.21
C GLN A 87 -3.78 17.97 10.96
N GLU A 88 -3.81 17.98 12.30
CA GLU A 88 -3.04 17.04 13.14
C GLU A 88 -3.41 15.57 12.84
N PHE A 89 -4.70 15.29 12.63
CA PHE A 89 -5.17 13.95 12.28
C PHE A 89 -4.67 13.52 10.90
N LYS A 90 -4.70 14.42 9.91
CA LYS A 90 -4.19 14.16 8.57
C LYS A 90 -2.69 13.85 8.59
N GLU A 91 -1.90 14.66 9.28
CA GLU A 91 -0.44 14.44 9.42
C GLU A 91 -0.14 13.10 10.09
N THR A 92 -0.95 12.72 11.09
CA THR A 92 -0.82 11.41 11.75
C THR A 92 -1.09 10.26 10.79
N LEU A 93 -2.14 10.37 9.96
CA LEU A 93 -2.45 9.36 8.94
C LEU A 93 -1.36 9.25 7.88
N ASP A 94 -0.85 10.36 7.39
CA ASP A 94 0.21 10.40 6.38
C ASP A 94 1.49 9.73 6.93
N ASN A 95 1.89 10.06 8.17
CA ASN A 95 3.03 9.43 8.84
C ASN A 95 2.85 7.92 9.06
N LEU A 96 1.64 7.49 9.39
CA LEU A 96 1.34 6.08 9.59
C LEU A 96 1.42 5.32 8.25
N SER A 97 0.88 5.91 7.18
CA SER A 97 0.93 5.37 5.83
C SER A 97 2.36 5.17 5.35
N SER A 98 3.23 6.18 5.52
CA SER A 98 4.65 6.09 5.19
C SER A 98 5.36 4.98 5.98
N GLN A 99 5.08 4.85 7.27
CA GLN A 99 5.66 3.76 8.09
C GLN A 99 5.24 2.38 7.62
N TYR A 100 3.98 2.20 7.18
CA TYR A 100 3.53 0.93 6.64
C TYR A 100 4.21 0.59 5.32
N ALA A 101 4.33 1.57 4.41
CA ALA A 101 5.03 1.38 3.14
C ALA A 101 6.50 0.98 3.37
N GLU A 102 7.21 1.67 4.26
CA GLU A 102 8.60 1.31 4.60
C GLU A 102 8.72 -0.09 5.20
N ARG A 103 7.76 -0.49 6.04
CA ARG A 103 7.76 -1.84 6.64
C ARG A 103 7.49 -2.91 5.60
N GLU A 104 6.59 -2.66 4.67
CA GLU A 104 6.29 -3.55 3.57
C GLU A 104 7.54 -3.78 2.69
N ASP A 105 8.24 -2.71 2.32
CA ASP A 105 9.50 -2.78 1.57
C ASP A 105 10.57 -3.59 2.33
N ARG A 106 10.70 -3.38 3.65
CA ARG A 106 11.65 -4.15 4.48
C ARG A 106 11.30 -5.63 4.52
N ILE A 107 10.01 -5.96 4.67
CA ILE A 107 9.56 -7.36 4.67
C ILE A 107 9.84 -7.99 3.31
N ALA A 108 9.51 -7.32 2.21
CA ALA A 108 9.79 -7.79 0.87
C ALA A 108 11.29 -8.06 0.65
N ALA A 109 12.16 -7.16 1.10
CA ALA A 109 13.61 -7.32 1.00
C ALA A 109 14.11 -8.55 1.79
N VAL A 110 13.67 -8.72 3.04
CA VAL A 110 14.05 -9.87 3.88
C VAL A 110 13.57 -11.19 3.26
N VAL A 111 12.33 -11.22 2.75
CA VAL A 111 11.79 -12.42 2.10
C VAL A 111 12.57 -12.75 0.83
N ALA A 112 12.91 -11.76 0.01
CA ALA A 112 13.71 -11.95 -1.19
C ALA A 112 15.12 -12.47 -0.86
N GLU A 113 15.77 -11.93 0.16
CA GLU A 113 17.08 -12.40 0.62
C GLU A 113 17.03 -13.85 1.11
N GLN A 114 16.03 -14.19 1.93
CA GLN A 114 15.82 -15.55 2.41
C GLN A 114 15.54 -16.53 1.26
N MET A 115 14.69 -16.15 0.31
CA MET A 115 14.41 -16.98 -0.87
C MET A 115 15.67 -17.21 -1.68
N ASN A 116 16.44 -16.16 -1.98
CA ASN A 116 17.68 -16.27 -2.76
C ASN A 116 18.73 -17.15 -2.06
N SER A 117 18.87 -17.01 -0.74
CA SER A 117 19.72 -17.88 0.05
C SER A 117 19.29 -19.35 -0.07
N LYS A 118 17.98 -19.64 0.06
CA LYS A 118 17.46 -20.99 -0.09
C LYS A 118 17.60 -21.55 -1.51
N PHE A 119 17.41 -20.72 -2.54
CA PHE A 119 17.66 -21.12 -3.92
C PHE A 119 19.12 -21.50 -4.13
N SER A 120 20.06 -20.70 -3.61
CA SER A 120 21.50 -20.99 -3.71
C SER A 120 21.87 -22.30 -3.01
N GLU A 121 21.32 -22.58 -1.82
CA GLU A 121 21.52 -23.86 -1.13
C GLU A 121 21.03 -25.05 -1.98
N VAL A 122 19.85 -24.93 -2.59
CA VAL A 122 19.28 -25.97 -3.45
C VAL A 122 20.12 -26.15 -4.72
N GLU A 123 20.52 -25.06 -5.38
CA GLU A 123 21.38 -25.13 -6.56
C GLU A 123 22.73 -25.78 -6.27
N ALA A 124 23.33 -25.49 -5.12
CA ALA A 124 24.58 -26.14 -4.70
C ALA A 124 24.39 -27.65 -4.45
N ALA A 125 23.30 -28.03 -3.77
CA ALA A 125 23.00 -29.42 -3.44
C ALA A 125 22.70 -30.28 -4.68
N TYR A 126 21.89 -29.75 -5.60
CA TYR A 126 21.47 -30.50 -6.80
C TYR A 126 22.38 -30.29 -8.01
N GLY A 127 23.11 -29.17 -8.08
CA GLY A 127 24.03 -28.89 -9.20
C GLY A 127 25.17 -29.90 -9.32
N THR A 128 25.69 -30.37 -8.19
CA THR A 128 26.72 -31.42 -8.14
C THR A 128 26.18 -32.76 -8.66
N THR A 129 25.06 -33.23 -8.11
CA THR A 129 24.42 -34.48 -8.55
C THR A 129 24.01 -34.46 -10.02
N ILE A 130 23.49 -33.33 -10.52
CA ILE A 130 23.19 -33.16 -11.95
C ILE A 130 24.46 -33.28 -12.80
N SER A 131 25.57 -32.69 -12.35
CA SER A 131 26.85 -32.74 -13.06
C SER A 131 27.44 -34.15 -13.09
N GLU A 132 27.35 -34.88 -11.98
CA GLU A 132 27.76 -36.29 -11.88
C GLU A 132 26.93 -37.19 -12.81
N LEU A 133 25.61 -37.02 -12.82
CA LEU A 133 24.70 -37.75 -13.70
C LEU A 133 25.02 -37.49 -15.17
N LYS A 134 25.28 -36.22 -15.55
CA LYS A 134 25.71 -35.88 -16.91
C LYS A 134 27.01 -36.60 -17.29
N SER A 135 28.01 -36.59 -16.41
CA SER A 135 29.27 -37.30 -16.66
C SER A 135 29.09 -38.82 -16.80
N MET A 136 28.22 -39.43 -16.00
CA MET A 136 27.91 -40.86 -16.12
C MET A 136 27.24 -41.19 -17.45
N ILE A 137 26.30 -40.34 -17.92
CA ILE A 137 25.64 -40.52 -19.21
C ILE A 137 26.65 -40.43 -20.36
N GLU A 138 27.57 -39.46 -20.33
CA GLU A 138 28.63 -39.32 -21.34
C GLU A 138 29.52 -40.56 -21.39
N LYS A 139 30.01 -41.03 -20.23
CA LYS A 139 30.83 -42.26 -20.15
C LYS A 139 30.09 -43.48 -20.70
N LEU A 140 28.81 -43.62 -20.38
CA LEU A 140 28.00 -44.74 -20.90
C LEU A 140 27.85 -44.66 -22.41
N ASN A 141 27.66 -43.45 -22.95
CA ASN A 141 27.52 -43.23 -24.38
C ASN A 141 28.83 -43.55 -25.13
N ASP A 142 29.98 -43.14 -24.58
CA ASP A 142 31.29 -43.47 -25.12
C ASP A 142 31.55 -44.98 -25.11
N HIS A 143 31.20 -45.66 -24.02
CA HIS A 143 31.29 -47.11 -23.92
C HIS A 143 30.46 -47.81 -25.00
N MET A 144 29.19 -47.43 -25.14
CA MET A 144 28.30 -48.00 -26.17
C MET A 144 28.84 -47.80 -27.58
N ASN A 145 29.43 -46.63 -27.87
CA ASN A 145 30.01 -46.34 -29.18
C ASN A 145 31.26 -47.17 -29.44
N SER A 146 32.11 -47.34 -28.42
CA SER A 146 33.29 -48.20 -28.48
C SER A 146 32.92 -49.67 -28.74
N GLU A 147 31.94 -50.22 -28.01
CA GLU A 147 31.46 -51.59 -28.23
C GLU A 147 30.89 -51.80 -29.63
N ARG A 148 30.11 -50.83 -30.14
CA ARG A 148 29.61 -50.87 -31.52
C ARG A 148 30.75 -50.89 -32.53
N ALA A 149 31.78 -50.06 -32.34
CA ALA A 149 32.93 -50.02 -33.23
C ALA A 149 33.73 -51.32 -33.19
N GLN A 150 33.94 -51.89 -31.99
CA GLN A 150 34.60 -53.17 -31.81
C GLN A 150 33.82 -54.29 -32.52
N HIS A 151 32.51 -54.38 -32.28
CA HIS A 151 31.66 -55.36 -32.94
C HIS A 151 31.72 -55.24 -34.48
N GLN A 152 31.73 -54.02 -35.02
CA GLN A 152 31.89 -53.79 -36.46
C GLN A 152 33.26 -54.25 -36.99
N ASN A 153 34.34 -54.06 -36.22
CA ASN A 153 35.67 -54.54 -36.58
C ASN A 153 35.72 -56.07 -36.53
N ASP A 154 35.20 -56.71 -35.48
CA ASP A 154 35.14 -58.16 -35.35
C ASP A 154 34.38 -58.79 -36.54
N MET A 155 33.24 -58.19 -36.92
CA MET A 155 32.47 -58.61 -38.09
C MET A 155 33.25 -58.45 -39.40
N ARG A 156 34.08 -57.40 -39.52
CA ARG A 156 34.94 -57.18 -40.70
C ARG A 156 36.07 -58.21 -40.77
N GLU A 157 36.72 -58.50 -39.65
CA GLU A 157 37.77 -59.51 -39.56
C GLU A 157 37.24 -60.91 -39.89
N MET A 158 36.09 -61.26 -39.31
CA MET A 158 35.42 -62.52 -39.57
C MET A 158 35.08 -62.68 -41.06
N ARG A 159 34.56 -61.62 -41.70
CA ARG A 159 34.30 -61.62 -43.15
C ARG A 159 35.58 -61.81 -43.97
N SER A 160 36.63 -61.08 -43.65
CA SER A 160 37.95 -61.20 -44.29
C SER A 160 38.52 -62.62 -44.19
N PHE A 161 38.40 -63.24 -43.01
CA PHE A 161 38.81 -64.62 -42.79
C PHE A 161 38.07 -65.59 -43.73
N TYR A 162 36.74 -65.49 -43.81
CA TYR A 162 35.95 -66.34 -44.71
C TYR A 162 36.27 -66.09 -46.18
N ASP A 163 36.44 -64.84 -46.59
CA ASP A 163 36.83 -64.49 -47.97
C ASP A 163 38.21 -65.06 -48.31
N GLN A 164 39.17 -65.00 -47.38
CA GLN A 164 40.49 -65.59 -47.56
C GLN A 164 40.44 -67.11 -47.69
N GLN A 165 39.71 -67.79 -46.81
CA GLN A 165 39.50 -69.25 -46.87
C GLN A 165 38.86 -69.67 -48.19
N PHE A 166 37.84 -68.93 -48.64
CA PHE A 166 37.18 -69.17 -49.92
C PHE A 166 38.14 -69.01 -51.10
N ASN A 167 38.92 -67.93 -51.13
CA ASN A 167 39.90 -67.67 -52.19
C ASN A 167 41.03 -68.71 -52.22
N GLN A 168 41.55 -69.13 -51.06
CA GLN A 168 42.54 -70.21 -50.95
C GLN A 168 42.01 -71.53 -51.50
N THR A 169 40.78 -71.88 -51.10
CA THR A 169 40.09 -73.09 -51.57
C THR A 169 39.95 -73.06 -53.09
N ARG A 170 39.48 -71.95 -53.66
CA ARG A 170 39.35 -71.74 -55.10
C ARG A 170 40.70 -71.88 -55.83
N GLN A 171 41.76 -71.25 -55.34
CA GLN A 171 43.10 -71.36 -55.94
C GLN A 171 43.64 -72.79 -55.89
N ALA A 172 43.40 -73.52 -54.79
CA ALA A 172 43.79 -74.93 -54.68
C ALA A 172 43.08 -75.79 -55.75
N TYR A 173 41.78 -75.57 -55.96
CA TYR A 173 41.04 -76.21 -57.05
C TYR A 173 41.59 -75.85 -58.44
N GLU A 174 41.85 -74.56 -58.70
CA GLU A 174 42.41 -74.10 -59.99
C GLU A 174 43.80 -74.67 -60.27
N ASN A 175 44.66 -74.77 -59.25
CA ASN A 175 45.99 -75.37 -59.37
C ASN A 175 45.93 -76.90 -59.59
N ALA A 176 45.02 -77.60 -58.91
CA ALA A 176 44.81 -79.04 -59.11
C ALA A 176 44.25 -79.36 -60.51
N ALA A 177 43.50 -78.44 -61.12
CA ALA A 177 42.96 -78.57 -62.46
C ALA A 177 43.99 -78.27 -63.58
N ARG A 178 45.21 -77.81 -63.28
CA ARG A 178 46.25 -77.61 -64.30
C ARG A 178 46.80 -78.97 -64.78
N PRO A 179 46.77 -79.26 -66.09
CA PRO A 179 47.34 -80.50 -66.62
C PRO A 179 48.86 -80.51 -66.38
N ARG A 180 49.39 -81.64 -65.88
CA ARG A 180 50.83 -81.87 -65.78
C ARG A 180 51.41 -81.89 -67.20
N THR A 181 52.07 -80.81 -67.60
CA THR A 181 52.88 -80.82 -68.81
C THR A 181 54.21 -81.50 -68.49
N GLU A 182 54.20 -82.84 -68.47
CA GLU A 182 55.43 -83.58 -68.60
C GLU A 182 55.93 -83.42 -70.06
N PRO A 183 57.21 -83.07 -70.28
CA PRO A 183 57.73 -82.96 -71.63
C PRO A 183 57.69 -84.32 -72.32
N ILE A 184 56.91 -84.39 -73.40
CA ILE A 184 56.84 -85.56 -74.27
C ILE A 184 58.27 -85.83 -74.80
N PRO A 185 58.87 -87.01 -74.55
CA PRO A 185 60.19 -87.32 -75.09
C PRO A 185 60.08 -87.41 -76.61
N ILE A 186 60.78 -86.52 -77.31
CA ILE A 186 60.93 -86.57 -78.76
C ILE A 186 61.84 -87.76 -79.09
N CYS A 187 61.25 -88.88 -79.49
CA CYS A 187 61.98 -89.98 -80.10
C CYS A 187 62.56 -89.51 -81.44
N LYS A 188 63.89 -89.41 -81.52
CA LYS A 188 64.63 -89.37 -82.78
C LYS A 188 64.39 -90.68 -83.52
N ILE A 189 63.73 -90.62 -84.67
CA ILE A 189 63.70 -91.71 -85.65
C ILE A 189 64.88 -91.48 -86.61
N MET A 190 65.79 -92.45 -86.65
CA MET A 190 66.83 -92.61 -87.69
C MET A 190 66.21 -93.11 -88.99
#